data_AF-A0A924W4C2-F1
#
_entry.id   AF-A0A924W4C2-F1
#
_cell.length_a   1.000
_cell.length_b   1.000
_cell.length_c   1.000
_cell.angle_alpha   90.00
_cell.angle_beta   90.00
_cell.angle_gamma   90.00
#
_symmetry.space_group_name_H-M   'P 1'
#
loop_
_entity.id
_entity.type
_entity.pdbx_description
1 polymer ?
#
loop_
_entity_poly.entity_id
_entity_poly.type
_entity_poly.pdbx_seq_one_letter_code
_entity_poly.pdbx_strand_id
1 'polypeptide(L)'
;LVCNDHNFSHGPCPGGSTSFLVLNAGIRETYRLRVSGNNNASGPFTLRVSYVMGLLGGPQICPCDWDRDGSLTATDFYSFLNEFMIGVADFNYSGDVSSQDLFDYLACFMTSPGLCAN
;
A
#
# COMPACT_ATOMS: atom_id res chain seq x y z
N LEU A 1 -17.63 -23.25 11.73
CA LEU A 1 -16.42 -22.63 11.14
C LEU A 1 -16.00 -23.53 9.98
N VAL A 2 -16.52 -23.27 8.78
CA VAL A 2 -16.30 -24.11 7.59
C VAL A 2 -15.33 -23.34 6.70
N CYS A 3 -14.09 -23.83 6.62
CA CYS A 3 -12.94 -23.34 5.84
C CYS A 3 -12.28 -22.02 6.30
N ASN A 4 -11.02 -22.15 6.70
CA ASN A 4 -10.02 -21.10 6.76
C ASN A 4 -9.62 -20.70 5.33
N ASP A 5 -9.86 -19.43 4.97
CA ASP A 5 -9.03 -18.56 4.10
C ASP A 5 -8.16 -19.13 2.95
N HIS A 6 -8.64 -20.15 2.23
CA HIS A 6 -8.03 -20.62 0.98
C HIS A 6 -8.94 -20.37 -0.23
N ASN A 7 -8.53 -19.41 -1.04
CA ASN A 7 -8.87 -19.22 -2.46
C ASN A 7 -10.23 -18.58 -2.81
N PHE A 8 -10.17 -17.35 -3.33
CA PHE A 8 -11.31 -16.56 -3.83
C PHE A 8 -12.04 -17.15 -5.06
N SER A 9 -11.72 -18.36 -5.53
CA SER A 9 -12.22 -18.81 -6.85
C SER A 9 -12.59 -20.29 -7.06
N HIS A 10 -12.30 -21.27 -6.18
CA HIS A 10 -12.37 -22.70 -6.59
C HIS A 10 -12.88 -23.77 -5.59
N GLY A 11 -13.73 -23.47 -4.61
CA GLY A 11 -14.41 -24.52 -3.81
C GLY A 11 -13.51 -25.29 -2.81
N PRO A 12 -14.01 -26.38 -2.18
CA PRO A 12 -13.43 -27.00 -0.97
C PRO A 12 -12.06 -27.67 -1.23
N CYS A 13 -11.08 -27.39 -0.36
CA CYS A 13 -9.64 -27.54 -0.58
C CYS A 13 -9.12 -28.98 -0.81
N PRO A 14 -8.20 -29.17 -1.78
CA PRO A 14 -7.26 -30.30 -1.81
C PRO A 14 -5.94 -29.94 -1.10
N GLY A 15 -5.80 -30.27 0.19
CA GLY A 15 -4.53 -30.65 0.85
C GLY A 15 -3.31 -29.71 0.98
N GLY A 16 -3.36 -28.42 0.63
CA GLY A 16 -2.19 -27.51 0.75
C GLY A 16 -1.98 -26.86 2.13
N SER A 17 -0.77 -26.34 2.40
CA SER A 17 -0.40 -25.68 3.67
C SER A 17 -0.33 -24.14 3.61
N THR A 18 -0.88 -23.50 2.56
CA THR A 18 -0.71 -22.06 2.28
C THR A 18 -2.04 -21.32 2.16
N SER A 19 -2.32 -20.35 3.06
CA SER A 19 -3.53 -19.50 3.07
C SER A 19 -3.32 -18.15 2.38
N PHE A 20 -4.37 -17.57 1.79
CA PHE A 20 -4.35 -16.20 1.30
C PHE A 20 -5.73 -15.53 1.34
N LEU A 21 -5.73 -14.23 1.61
CA LEU A 21 -6.92 -13.37 1.61
C LEU A 21 -6.66 -12.18 0.68
N VAL A 22 -7.63 -11.85 -0.18
CA VAL A 22 -7.67 -10.60 -0.96
C VAL A 22 -8.85 -9.79 -0.47
N LEU A 23 -8.63 -8.51 -0.17
CA LEU A 23 -9.69 -7.60 0.23
C LEU A 23 -9.46 -6.23 -0.40
N ASN A 24 -10.55 -5.54 -0.71
CA ASN A 24 -10.49 -4.13 -1.10
C ASN A 24 -10.33 -3.30 0.18
N ALA A 25 -9.11 -2.81 0.42
CA ALA A 25 -8.83 -1.98 1.58
C ALA A 25 -9.25 -0.53 1.29
N GLY A 26 -9.96 0.09 2.23
CA GLY A 26 -10.28 1.50 2.27
C GLY A 26 -9.12 2.30 2.85
N ILE A 27 -8.99 3.54 2.41
CA ILE A 27 -7.97 4.47 2.92
C ILE A 27 -8.21 4.75 4.41
N ARG A 28 -7.14 4.78 5.20
CA ARG A 28 -7.15 5.13 6.63
C ARG A 28 -8.02 4.23 7.52
N GLU A 29 -8.44 3.08 7.01
CA GLU A 29 -9.15 2.07 7.78
C GLU A 29 -8.17 1.12 8.47
N THR A 30 -8.50 0.72 9.70
CA THR A 30 -7.69 -0.26 10.44
C THR A 30 -8.20 -1.67 10.19
N TYR A 31 -7.34 -2.52 9.63
CA TYR A 31 -7.65 -3.94 9.39
C TYR A 31 -7.03 -4.83 10.46
N ARG A 32 -7.80 -5.81 10.93
CA ARG A 32 -7.33 -6.85 11.86
C ARG A 32 -7.19 -8.16 11.12
N LEU A 33 -6.01 -8.76 11.20
CA LEU A 33 -5.69 -10.06 10.64
C LEU A 33 -5.71 -11.09 11.77
N ARG A 34 -6.48 -12.16 11.60
CA ARG A 34 -6.44 -13.32 12.51
C ARG A 34 -5.73 -14.46 11.80
N VAL A 35 -4.69 -14.98 12.42
CA VAL A 35 -3.95 -16.15 11.92
C VAL A 35 -4.08 -17.28 12.94
N SER A 36 -4.36 -18.49 12.47
CA SER A 36 -4.46 -19.69 13.30
C SER A 36 -3.87 -20.88 12.55
N GLY A 37 -3.18 -21.77 13.27
CA GLY A 37 -2.67 -23.00 12.67
C GLY A 37 -3.76 -24.03 12.38
N ASN A 38 -3.51 -24.87 11.38
CA ASN A 38 -4.39 -25.98 11.01
C ASN A 38 -4.37 -27.07 12.09
N ASN A 39 -5.53 -27.60 12.50
CA ASN A 39 -5.65 -28.71 13.47
C ASN A 39 -4.83 -28.51 14.76
N ASN A 40 -4.85 -27.31 15.34
CA ASN A 40 -4.08 -26.93 16.53
C ASN A 40 -2.54 -26.97 16.35
N ALA A 41 -2.04 -27.06 15.12
CA ALA A 41 -0.62 -26.88 14.85
C ALA A 41 -0.16 -25.48 15.25
N SER A 42 1.07 -25.38 15.74
CA SER A 42 1.73 -24.12 16.04
C SER A 42 3.18 -24.18 15.56
N GLY A 43 3.74 -23.02 15.22
CA GLY A 43 5.09 -22.91 14.68
C GLY A 43 5.32 -21.56 14.01
N PRO A 44 6.55 -21.30 13.54
CA PRO A 44 6.84 -20.09 12.77
C PRO A 44 6.03 -20.08 11.47
N PHE A 45 5.60 -18.89 11.05
CA PHE A 45 4.91 -18.67 9.79
C PHE A 45 5.41 -17.37 9.16
N THR A 46 5.20 -17.24 7.84
CA THR A 46 5.49 -16.02 7.09
C THR A 46 4.18 -15.37 6.66
N LEU A 47 3.94 -14.15 7.10
CA LEU A 47 2.86 -13.30 6.57
C LEU A 47 3.43 -12.47 5.43
N ARG A 48 2.92 -12.66 4.21
CA ARG A 48 3.21 -11.77 3.08
C ARG A 48 2.03 -10.84 2.85
N VAL A 49 2.22 -9.56 3.13
CA VAL A 49 1.27 -8.51 2.76
C VAL A 49 1.72 -7.92 1.43
N SER A 50 0.89 -8.05 0.41
CA SER A 50 1.09 -7.39 -0.88
C SER A 50 -0.14 -6.53 -1.14
N TYR A 51 0.07 -5.27 -1.47
CA TYR A 51 -0.97 -4.42 -2.02
C TYR A 51 -0.69 -4.28 -3.52
N VAL A 52 -1.74 -4.35 -4.32
CA VAL A 52 -1.68 -3.99 -5.74
C VAL A 52 -2.59 -2.80 -5.92
N MET A 53 -2.03 -1.69 -6.42
CA MET A 53 -2.84 -0.58 -6.87
C MET A 53 -3.53 -1.05 -8.15
N GLY A 54 -4.85 -1.19 -8.06
CA GLY A 54 -5.63 -1.82 -9.10
C GLY A 54 -5.52 -1.09 -10.43
N LEU A 55 -5.02 -1.79 -11.45
CA LEU A 55 -5.17 -1.53 -12.89
C LEU A 55 -6.64 -1.47 -13.37
N LEU A 56 -7.60 -1.22 -12.47
CA LEU A 56 -9.05 -1.21 -12.70
C LEU A 56 -9.70 0.10 -12.21
N GLY A 57 -9.00 1.23 -12.31
CA GLY A 57 -9.57 2.56 -12.08
C GLY A 57 -9.94 2.88 -10.63
N GLY A 58 -9.36 2.19 -9.65
CA GLY A 58 -9.34 2.69 -8.27
C GLY A 58 -8.37 3.87 -8.16
N PRO A 59 -8.51 4.77 -7.16
CA PRO A 59 -7.58 5.89 -6.97
C PRO A 59 -6.16 5.34 -6.90
N GLN A 60 -5.40 5.59 -7.96
CA GLN A 60 -4.01 5.23 -8.03
C GLN A 60 -3.31 6.15 -7.05
N ILE A 61 -3.00 5.67 -5.84
CA ILE A 61 -2.23 6.48 -4.89
C ILE A 61 -0.82 6.56 -5.47
N CYS A 62 -0.54 7.63 -6.22
CA CYS A 62 0.81 8.12 -6.46
C CYS A 62 1.18 8.88 -5.19
N PRO A 63 2.11 8.37 -4.37
CA PRO A 63 2.57 9.11 -3.19
C PRO A 63 3.18 10.47 -3.58
N CYS A 64 3.64 10.56 -4.82
CA CYS A 64 4.16 11.72 -5.53
C CYS A 64 3.12 12.73 -6.02
N ASP A 65 1.83 12.39 -6.03
CA ASP A 65 0.71 13.25 -6.42
C ASP A 65 0.25 13.91 -5.13
N TRP A 66 0.97 14.99 -4.82
CA TRP A 66 0.95 15.64 -3.53
C TRP A 66 -0.35 16.43 -3.35
N ASP A 67 -0.85 17.05 -4.42
CA ASP A 67 -2.13 17.78 -4.38
C ASP A 67 -3.35 16.88 -4.63
N ARG A 68 -3.11 15.63 -5.04
CA ARG A 68 -4.10 14.55 -5.21
C ARG A 68 -5.08 14.84 -6.34
N ASP A 69 -4.66 15.55 -7.37
CA ASP A 69 -5.47 15.85 -8.54
C ASP A 69 -5.48 14.72 -9.58
N GLY A 70 -4.67 13.67 -9.35
CA GLY A 70 -4.53 12.51 -10.23
C GLY A 70 -3.52 12.68 -11.35
N SER A 71 -2.74 13.77 -11.36
CA SER A 71 -1.75 14.09 -12.39
C SER A 71 -0.42 14.48 -11.76
N LEU A 72 0.65 13.74 -12.06
CA LEU A 72 1.99 14.09 -11.59
C LEU A 72 2.57 15.27 -12.38
N THR A 73 2.49 16.49 -11.84
CA THR A 73 2.88 17.74 -12.49
C THR A 73 3.83 18.58 -11.64
N ALA A 74 4.29 19.72 -12.17
CA ALA A 74 5.06 20.67 -11.37
C ALA A 74 4.26 21.23 -10.17
N THR A 75 2.93 21.14 -10.18
CA THR A 75 2.08 21.58 -9.06
C THR A 75 2.36 20.74 -7.82
N ASP A 76 2.50 19.42 -7.96
CA ASP A 76 2.87 18.52 -6.85
C ASP A 76 4.20 18.90 -6.24
N PHE A 77 5.19 19.18 -7.09
CA PHE A 77 6.53 19.56 -6.65
C PHE A 77 6.51 20.84 -5.81
N TYR A 78 5.80 21.87 -6.26
CA TYR A 78 5.70 23.11 -5.49
C TYR A 78 4.86 22.96 -4.22
N SER A 79 3.81 22.14 -4.26
CA SER A 79 2.98 21.84 -3.08
C SER A 79 3.79 21.09 -2.01
N PHE A 80 4.53 20.06 -2.40
CA PHE A 80 5.46 19.34 -1.52
C PHE A 80 6.51 20.29 -0.93
N LEU A 81 7.16 21.12 -1.75
CA LEU A 81 8.17 22.06 -1.26
C LEU A 81 7.60 23.05 -0.23
N ASN A 82 6.39 23.56 -0.44
CA ASN A 82 5.75 24.46 0.52
C ASN A 82 5.52 23.78 1.87
N GLU A 83 5.02 22.54 1.86
CA GLU A 83 4.80 21.75 3.08
C GLU A 83 6.11 21.31 3.75
N PHE A 84 7.13 20.99 2.96
CA PHE A 84 8.47 20.66 3.44
C PHE A 84 9.10 21.84 4.19
N MET A 85 9.01 23.04 3.63
CA MET A 85 9.60 24.25 4.21
C MET A 85 8.91 24.71 5.50
N ILE A 86 7.66 24.30 5.74
CA ILE A 86 6.95 24.55 7.01
C ILE A 86 7.02 23.34 7.97
N GLY A 87 7.73 22.27 7.59
CA GLY A 87 7.99 21.11 8.45
C GLY A 87 6.80 20.17 8.61
N VAL A 88 5.96 20.01 7.58
CA VAL A 88 4.80 19.08 7.62
C VAL A 88 4.81 17.99 6.54
N ALA A 89 5.79 17.99 5.64
CA ALA A 89 5.91 16.99 4.57
C ALA A 89 6.72 15.74 4.98
N ASP A 90 6.15 14.89 5.82
CA ASP A 90 6.68 13.55 6.16
C ASP A 90 6.26 12.54 5.08
N PHE A 91 7.05 12.45 4.02
CA PHE A 91 6.75 11.65 2.82
C PHE A 91 6.85 10.14 3.12
N ASN A 92 7.81 9.74 3.94
CA ASN A 92 8.04 8.32 4.26
C ASN A 92 7.37 7.85 5.55
N TYR A 93 6.57 8.72 6.19
CA TYR A 93 5.82 8.45 7.43
C TYR A 93 6.71 8.02 8.59
N SER A 94 7.92 8.58 8.69
CA SER A 94 8.88 8.28 9.74
C SER A 94 8.55 8.95 11.08
N GLY A 95 7.69 9.98 11.05
CA GLY A 95 7.36 10.81 12.21
C GLY A 95 8.20 12.09 12.33
N ASP A 96 9.18 12.29 11.44
CA ASP A 96 10.03 13.48 11.36
C ASP A 96 10.07 14.00 9.92
N VAL A 97 10.17 15.32 9.72
CA VAL A 97 10.40 15.92 8.39
C VAL A 97 11.89 16.19 8.22
N SER A 98 12.52 15.50 7.27
CA SER A 98 13.96 15.52 7.08
C SER A 98 14.38 15.52 5.60
N SER A 99 15.67 15.67 5.33
CA SER A 99 16.20 15.53 3.96
C SER A 99 15.88 14.18 3.33
N GLN A 100 15.58 13.14 4.13
CA GLN A 100 15.17 11.85 3.60
C GLN A 100 13.84 11.94 2.85
N ASP A 101 12.84 12.67 3.39
CA ASP A 101 11.55 12.89 2.74
C ASP A 101 11.68 13.59 1.39
N LEU A 102 12.57 14.58 1.32
CA LEU A 102 12.89 15.28 0.08
C LEU A 102 13.45 14.32 -0.98
N PHE A 103 14.42 13.47 -0.62
CA PHE A 103 15.02 12.54 -1.58
C PHE A 103 14.07 11.41 -1.97
N ASP A 104 13.25 10.91 -1.03
CA ASP A 104 12.24 9.90 -1.29
C ASP A 104 11.15 10.45 -2.23
N TYR A 105 10.71 11.70 -2.00
CA TYR A 105 9.79 12.40 -2.89
C TYR A 105 10.39 12.61 -4.28
N LEU A 106 11.63 13.10 -4.40
CA LEU A 106 12.29 13.30 -5.69
C LEU A 106 12.45 12.00 -6.47
N ALA A 107 12.82 10.91 -5.78
CA ALA A 107 12.89 9.59 -6.39
C ALA A 107 11.52 9.20 -6.95
N CYS A 108 10.45 9.38 -6.17
CA CYS A 108 9.09 9.08 -6.61
C CYS A 108 8.65 9.95 -7.81
N PHE A 109 8.89 11.26 -7.74
CA PHE A 109 8.53 12.25 -8.76
C PHE A 109 9.24 12.00 -10.10
N MET A 110 10.53 11.67 -10.09
CA MET A 110 11.33 11.48 -11.31
C MET A 110 11.21 10.08 -11.93
N THR A 111 10.86 9.06 -11.15
CA THR A 111 10.86 7.65 -11.59
C THR A 111 9.48 7.06 -11.82
N SER A 112 8.41 7.85 -11.70
CA SER A 112 7.03 7.39 -11.92
C SER A 112 6.40 7.86 -13.23
N PRO A 113 6.99 7.61 -14.43
CA PRO A 113 6.47 8.13 -15.70
C PRO A 113 5.20 7.42 -16.22
N GLY A 114 4.70 6.37 -15.56
CA GLY A 114 3.53 5.62 -16.07
C GLY A 114 2.54 5.11 -15.01
N LEU A 115 2.81 5.32 -13.72
CA LEU A 115 1.89 4.98 -12.64
C LEU A 115 1.22 6.23 -12.02
N CYS A 116 1.45 7.40 -12.59
CA CYS A 116 1.02 8.68 -12.03
C CYS A 116 0.68 9.71 -13.12
N ALA A 117 0.82 9.29 -14.37
CA ALA A 117 0.47 10.05 -15.55
C ALA A 117 -0.79 9.39 -16.10
N ASN A 118 -1.93 10.05 -15.91
CA ASN A 118 -3.08 9.84 -16.79
C ASN A 118 -2.76 10.39 -18.19
#